data_AF-S0FUF0-F1
#
_entry.id   AF-S0FUF0-F1
#
_cell.length_a   1.000
_cell.length_b   1.000
_cell.length_c   1.000
_cell.angle_alpha   90.00
_cell.angle_beta   90.00
_cell.angle_gamma   90.00
#
_symmetry.space_group_name_H-M   'P 1'
#
loop_
_entity.id
_entity.type
_entity.pdbx_description
1 polymer ?
#
loop_
_entity_poly.entity_id
_entity_poly.type
_entity_poly.pdbx_seq_one_letter_code
_entity_poly.pdbx_strand_id
1 'polypeptide(L)' 'PDIDKNYVHVQLVPASEWLINHNLHKYCSVIVVDSADSVVIGDIQYIDQDNVKLTFTAAFAGKAYCN' A
#
# COMPACT_ATOMS: atom_id res chain seq x y z
N PRO A 1 25.53 -5.27 8.05
CA PRO A 1 24.72 -5.22 6.81
C PRO A 1 23.35 -4.65 7.14
N ASP A 2 22.97 -3.54 6.50
CA ASP A 2 21.61 -3.02 6.61
C ASP A 2 20.68 -4.01 5.89
N ILE A 3 19.74 -4.60 6.64
CA ILE A 3 18.75 -5.52 6.06
C ILE A 3 17.65 -4.67 5.47
N ASP A 4 17.30 -4.91 4.21
CA ASP A 4 16.23 -4.20 3.56
C ASP A 4 14.90 -4.37 4.31
N LYS A 5 14.21 -3.26 4.58
CA LYS A 5 12.97 -3.23 5.35
C LYS A 5 11.78 -3.26 4.40
N ASN A 6 10.72 -3.96 4.82
CA ASN A 6 9.43 -4.00 4.12
C ASN A 6 8.29 -3.79 5.11
N TYR A 7 7.10 -3.48 4.59
CA TYR A 7 5.88 -3.27 5.34
C TYR A 7 4.67 -3.86 4.59
N VAL A 8 3.68 -4.37 5.33
CA VAL A 8 2.43 -4.86 4.77
C VAL A 8 1.26 -4.13 5.43
N HIS A 9 0.54 -3.34 4.64
CA HIS A 9 -0.73 -2.76 5.05
C HIS A 9 -1.84 -3.77 4.87
N VAL A 10 -2.73 -3.91 5.86
CA VAL A 10 -3.93 -4.75 5.75
C VAL A 10 -5.16 -3.85 5.83
N GLN A 11 -5.92 -3.78 4.74
CA GLN A 11 -7.17 -3.05 4.66
C GLN A 11 -8.34 -4.01 4.90
N LEU A 12 -8.85 -4.06 6.13
CA LEU A 12 -9.97 -4.94 6.49
C LEU A 12 -11.34 -4.36 6.09
N VAL A 13 -11.48 -3.04 6.16
CA VAL A 13 -12.73 -2.35 5.81
C VAL A 13 -12.62 -1.85 4.36
N PRO A 14 -13.56 -2.20 3.47
CA PRO A 14 -13.51 -1.74 2.08
C PRO A 14 -13.43 -0.22 1.98
N ALA A 15 -12.41 0.26 1.26
CA ALA A 15 -12.22 1.68 0.97
C ALA A 15 -11.62 1.85 -0.43
N SER A 16 -11.97 2.93 -1.12
CA SER A 16 -11.37 3.30 -2.40
C SER A 16 -10.14 4.20 -2.24
N GLU A 17 -9.87 4.67 -1.02
CA GLU A 17 -8.72 5.49 -0.68
C GLU A 17 -8.02 4.91 0.55
N TRP A 18 -6.74 4.57 0.43
CA TRP A 18 -5.93 4.03 1.54
C TRP A 18 -4.79 4.99 1.84
N LEU A 19 -4.72 5.48 3.08
CA LEU A 19 -3.59 6.24 3.60
C LEU A 19 -2.71 5.30 4.43
N ILE A 20 -1.50 5.05 3.95
CA ILE A 20 -0.58 4.05 4.50
C ILE A 20 0.64 4.76 5.08
N ASN A 21 0.90 4.56 6.37
CA ASN A 21 2.17 4.91 7.00
C ASN A 21 3.00 3.64 7.20
N HIS A 22 4.06 3.49 6.42
CA HIS A 22 4.91 2.29 6.38
C HIS A 22 6.22 2.42 7.16
N ASN A 23 6.65 3.62 7.56
CA ASN A 23 7.87 3.90 8.35
C ASN A 23 9.18 3.31 7.78
N LEU A 24 9.32 3.25 6.44
CA LEU A 24 10.50 2.66 5.78
C LEU A 24 11.59 3.70 5.47
N HIS A 25 11.30 5.00 5.63
CA HIS A 25 12.19 6.11 5.32
C HIS A 25 12.69 6.09 3.86
N LYS A 26 11.83 5.62 2.93
CA LYS A 26 12.10 5.54 1.50
C LYS A 26 10.82 5.52 0.68
N TYR A 27 10.89 5.97 -0.56
CA TYR A 27 9.83 5.77 -1.55
C TYR A 27 9.85 4.31 -2.02
N CYS A 28 9.19 3.44 -1.26
CA CYS A 28 9.13 2.01 -1.51
C CYS A 28 8.29 1.69 -2.75
N SER A 29 8.55 0.54 -3.37
CA SER A 29 7.64 -0.03 -4.35
C SER A 29 6.36 -0.52 -3.66
N VAL A 30 5.19 -0.30 -4.27
CA VAL A 30 3.90 -0.73 -3.71
C VAL A 30 3.16 -1.62 -4.69
N ILE A 31 2.75 -2.81 -4.23
CA ILE A 31 1.83 -3.71 -4.94
C ILE A 31 0.60 -3.92 -4.08
N VAL A 32 -0.57 -3.81 -4.68
CA VAL A 32 -1.86 -3.98 -3.99
C VAL A 32 -2.54 -5.25 -4.48
N VAL A 33 -3.11 -6.00 -3.54
CA VAL A 33 -3.96 -7.15 -3.84
C VAL A 33 -5.29 -7.04 -3.12
N ASP A 34 -6.35 -7.61 -3.71
CA ASP A 34 -7.64 -7.77 -3.05
C ASP A 34 -7.64 -8.94 -2.04
N SER A 35 -8.80 -9.23 -1.45
CA SER A 35 -8.96 -10.34 -0.49
C SER A 35 -8.76 -11.73 -1.10
N ALA A 36 -8.80 -11.85 -2.43
CA ALA A 36 -8.52 -13.08 -3.17
C ALA A 36 -7.06 -13.14 -3.67
N ASP A 37 -6.21 -12.24 -3.17
CA ASP A 37 -4.81 -12.05 -3.56
C ASP A 37 -4.63 -11.75 -5.08
N SER A 38 -5.66 -11.20 -5.74
CA SER A 38 -5.57 -10.71 -7.11
C SER A 38 -5.00 -9.30 -7.14
N VAL A 39 -4.04 -9.04 -8.04
CA VAL A 39 -3.40 -7.71 -8.15
C VAL A 39 -4.41 -6.67 -8.60
N VAL A 40 -4.46 -5.55 -7.88
CA VAL A 40 -5.29 -4.39 -8.19
C VAL A 40 -4.38 -3.20 -8.52
N ILE A 41 -4.62 -2.58 -9.66
CA ILE A 41 -3.91 -1.37 -10.08
C ILE A 41 -4.78 -0.15 -9.72
N GLY A 42 -4.18 0.78 -8.99
CA GLY A 42 -4.76 2.08 -8.66
C GLY A 42 -3.76 3.20 -8.87
N ASP A 43 -4.17 4.42 -8.54
CA ASP A 43 -3.26 5.56 -8.48
C ASP A 43 -2.43 5.50 -7.20
N ILE A 44 -1.14 5.82 -7.31
CA ILE A 44 -0.17 5.78 -6.21
C ILE A 44 0.46 7.16 -6.09
N GLN A 45 0.21 7.80 -4.95
CA GLN A 45 0.80 9.09 -4.61
C GLN A 45 1.69 8.92 -3.37
N TYR A 46 2.99 9.13 -3.53
CA TYR A 46 3.89 9.29 -2.38
C TYR A 46 3.69 10.68 -1.77
N ILE A 47 3.31 10.72 -0.50
CA ILE A 47 3.17 11.98 0.25
C ILE A 47 4.55 12.40 0.78
N ASP A 48 5.27 11.45 1.37
CA ASP A 48 6.64 11.60 1.84
C ASP A 48 7.35 10.23 1.90
N GLN A 49 8.48 10.13 2.60
CA GLN A 49 9.29 8.91 2.69
C GLN A 49 8.68 7.80 3.55
N ASP A 50 7.60 8.07 4.28
CA ASP A 50 6.93 7.12 5.18
C ASP A 50 5.45 6.94 4.84
N ASN A 51 4.87 7.85 4.05
CA ASN A 51 3.44 7.90 3.78
C ASN A 51 3.11 7.80 2.29
N VAL A 52 2.18 6.89 1.96
CA VAL A 52 1.63 6.68 0.62
C VAL A 52 0.11 6.77 0.66
N LYS A 53 -0.46 7.44 -0.35
CA LYS A 53 -1.88 7.43 -0.65
C LYS A 53 -2.15 6.57 -1.88
N LEU A 54 -3.07 5.61 -1.74
CA LEU A 54 -3.56 4.77 -2.82
C LEU A 54 -5.01 5.14 -3.14
N THR A 55 -5.35 5.28 -4.42
CA THR A 55 -6.72 5.58 -4.86
C THR A 55 -7.19 4.60 -5.93
N PHE A 56 -8.42 4.11 -5.78
CA PHE A 56 -9.03 3.11 -6.65
C PHE A 56 -10.41 3.56 -7.15
N THR A 57 -10.89 2.95 -8.23
CA THR A 57 -12.21 3.25 -8.81
C THR A 57 -13.37 2.66 -8.00
N ALA A 58 -13.12 1.66 -7.17
CA ALA A 58 -14.10 1.02 -6.30
C ALA A 58 -13.49 0.69 -4.94
N ALA A 59 -14.33 0.60 -3.90
CA ALA A 59 -13.90 0.23 -2.57
C ALA A 59 -13.73 -1.29 -2.43
N PHE A 60 -12.61 -1.73 -1.87
CA PHE A 60 -12.35 -3.14 -1.56
C PHE A 60 -11.45 -3.29 -0.33
N ALA A 61 -11.45 -4.50 0.24
CA ALA A 61 -10.55 -4.93 1.30
C ALA A 61 -9.42 -5.75 0.68
N GLY A 62 -8.23 -5.71 1.29
CA GLY A 62 -7.04 -6.33 0.71
C GLY A 62 -5.76 -6.01 1.46
N LYS A 63 -4.63 -6.07 0.76
CA LYS A 63 -3.30 -5.79 1.31
C LYS A 63 -2.48 -4.94 0.36
N ALA A 64 -1.60 -4.10 0.90
CA ALA A 64 -0.55 -3.44 0.12
C ALA A 64 0.82 -3.87 0.65
N TYR A 65 1.65 -4.41 -0.22
CA TYR A 65 3.02 -4.79 0.06
C TYR A 65 3.94 -3.63 -0.32
N CYS A 66 4.69 -3.13 0.64
CA CYS A 66 5.64 -2.02 0.51
C CYS A 66 7.06 -2.58 0.65
N ASN A 67 7.86 -2.54 -0.42
CA ASN A 67 9.25 -2.99 -0.44
C ASN A 67 10.19 -1.86 -0.83
#